data_AF-A0A3B9RRA7-F1
#
_entry.id   AF-A0A3B9RRA7-F1
#
_cell.length_a   1.000
_cell.length_b   1.000
_cell.length_c   1.000
_cell.angle_alpha   90.00
_cell.angle_beta   90.00
_cell.angle_gamma   90.00
#
_symmetry.space_group_name_H-M   'P 1'
#
loop_
_entity.id
_entity.type
_entity.pdbx_description
1 polymer ?
#
loop_
_entity_poly.entity_id
_entity_poly.type
_entity_poly.pdbx_seq_one_letter_code
_entity_poly.pdbx_strand_id
1 'polypeptide(L)'
;MSEYAIALIREEQIAETHTLMSRCFEAKLASIFYLHPETTLVVTYQAKVVAGINLEVYQVNSQVRMGYIGWLYTDKDHRGKALAGRLLGEAITFLKEQGCTSLSACVEGDNPASFKQLANQGFSILSLWQQLKLFRLGTVKVYHRASRFFDMGYFLWYRSLTGKSIKQSKGGMKPLARTLLGNTLLFFFCLKGWNLLNLTGLYPLGPAFSSLTTLQLIPLLVFPSLFLLVRTGAMALLATAEGKRGDKTVRAITKTKGNEGKEVIYRGWDTAWILAILLTVTIGFPFPVPGNVYIKGTKWNLQEKEHLLARMSIAGQVAVALICLFASKWIPLLFGLSLLALDGFFFSYPFCGFNASRVKRLGTKTYGLYLAITLAVMLLLLVY
;
A
#
# COMPACT_ATOMS: atom_id res chain seq x y z
N MET A 1 3.10 41.97 -8.29
CA MET A 1 3.18 40.84 -7.33
C MET A 1 3.37 39.58 -8.15
N SER A 2 4.43 38.79 -7.94
CA SER A 2 4.65 37.57 -8.72
C SER A 2 3.63 36.51 -8.32
N GLU A 3 2.63 36.27 -9.16
CA GLU A 3 1.57 35.30 -8.92
C GLU A 3 2.02 33.88 -9.31
N TYR A 4 1.44 32.85 -8.67
CA TYR A 4 1.64 31.47 -9.07
C TYR A 4 0.89 31.18 -10.36
N ALA A 5 1.61 30.83 -11.42
CA ALA A 5 1.02 30.49 -12.73
C ALA A 5 1.09 28.98 -12.99
N ILE A 6 -0.01 28.39 -13.47
CA ILE A 6 -0.08 26.97 -13.87
C ILE A 6 -0.05 26.91 -15.39
N ALA A 7 0.80 26.07 -15.96
CA ALA A 7 0.89 25.81 -17.39
C ALA A 7 1.42 24.40 -17.66
N LEU A 8 1.36 23.95 -18.92
CA LEU A 8 2.14 22.80 -19.37
C LEU A 8 3.63 23.08 -19.18
N ILE A 9 4.39 22.04 -18.82
CA ILE A 9 5.84 22.11 -18.74
C ILE A 9 6.41 22.41 -20.13
N ARG A 10 7.43 23.25 -20.17
CA ARG A 10 8.22 23.53 -21.39
C ARG A 10 9.51 22.73 -21.37
N GLU A 11 10.08 22.46 -22.54
CA GLU A 11 11.31 21.64 -22.68
C GLU A 11 12.45 22.12 -21.78
N GLU A 12 12.65 23.45 -21.69
CA GLU A 12 13.71 24.03 -20.85
C GLU A 12 13.48 23.85 -19.34
N GLN A 13 12.26 23.50 -18.92
CA GLN A 13 11.88 23.30 -17.53
C GLN A 13 12.02 21.84 -17.07
N ILE A 14 12.30 20.90 -17.98
CA ILE A 14 12.37 19.45 -17.67
C ILE A 14 13.45 19.14 -16.64
N ALA A 15 14.68 19.67 -16.84
CA ALA A 15 15.80 19.42 -15.94
C ALA A 15 15.57 20.01 -14.53
N GLU A 16 15.02 21.22 -14.47
CA GLU A 16 14.64 21.86 -13.19
C GLU A 16 13.56 21.03 -12.47
N THR A 17 12.56 20.55 -13.22
CA THR A 17 11.44 19.77 -12.67
C THR A 17 11.91 18.42 -12.15
N HIS A 18 12.82 17.71 -12.85
CA HIS A 18 13.45 16.50 -12.35
C HIS A 18 14.22 16.75 -11.04
N THR A 19 14.92 17.88 -10.95
CA THR A 19 15.63 18.28 -9.73
C THR A 19 14.65 18.50 -8.58
N LEU A 20 13.52 19.16 -8.83
CA LEU A 20 12.46 19.34 -7.84
C LEU A 20 11.85 18.00 -7.39
N MET A 21 11.55 17.09 -8.32
CA MET A 21 11.03 15.75 -8.00
C MET A 21 12.00 14.98 -7.09
N SER A 22 13.31 15.05 -7.38
CA SER A 22 14.35 14.37 -6.59
C SER A 22 14.50 14.91 -5.17
N ARG A 23 14.11 16.17 -4.92
CA ARG A 23 14.02 16.74 -3.56
C ARG A 23 12.74 16.34 -2.82
N CYS A 24 11.69 15.98 -3.56
CA CYS A 24 10.37 15.68 -3.02
C CYS A 24 10.15 14.19 -2.72
N PHE A 25 10.84 13.29 -3.42
CA PHE A 25 10.65 11.85 -3.34
C PHE A 25 11.96 11.12 -3.00
N GLU A 26 11.84 9.87 -2.55
CA GLU A 26 13.01 9.02 -2.27
C GLU A 26 13.84 8.78 -3.53
N ALA A 27 15.17 8.84 -3.41
CA ALA A 27 16.09 8.66 -4.54
C ALA A 27 15.87 7.34 -5.31
N LYS A 28 15.41 6.28 -4.63
CA LYS A 28 15.12 4.97 -5.25
C LYS A 28 13.97 5.02 -6.26
N LEU A 29 13.14 6.07 -6.24
CA LEU A 29 12.03 6.26 -7.18
C LEU A 29 12.46 7.03 -8.44
N ALA A 30 13.68 7.56 -8.50
CA ALA A 30 14.12 8.40 -9.61
C ALA A 30 14.07 7.68 -10.97
N SER A 31 14.34 6.37 -11.00
CA SER A 31 14.32 5.56 -12.22
C SER A 31 12.93 5.39 -12.85
N ILE A 32 11.87 5.72 -12.12
CA ILE A 32 10.48 5.64 -12.59
C ILE A 32 9.80 7.01 -12.69
N PHE A 33 10.55 8.10 -12.55
CA PHE A 33 10.04 9.44 -12.87
C PHE A 33 9.87 9.57 -14.37
N TYR A 34 8.77 10.20 -14.76
CA TYR A 34 8.48 10.52 -16.15
C TYR A 34 7.96 11.94 -16.24
N LEU A 35 8.40 12.69 -17.24
CA LEU A 35 7.84 13.99 -17.58
C LEU A 35 7.41 13.92 -19.05
N HIS A 36 6.20 14.37 -19.32
CA HIS A 36 5.62 14.43 -20.66
C HIS A 36 5.20 15.88 -20.91
N PRO A 37 5.88 16.62 -21.80
CA PRO A 37 5.53 18.00 -22.13
C PRO A 37 4.05 18.19 -22.46
N GLU A 38 3.49 17.21 -23.15
CA GLU A 38 2.10 17.20 -23.62
C GLU A 38 1.06 17.14 -22.48
N THR A 39 1.44 16.64 -21.29
CA THR A 39 0.47 16.30 -20.23
C THR A 39 0.93 16.68 -18.83
N THR A 40 2.14 17.17 -18.63
CA THR A 40 2.67 17.55 -17.31
C THR A 40 2.38 19.01 -17.05
N LEU A 41 1.68 19.31 -15.97
CA LEU A 41 1.41 20.68 -15.55
C LEU A 41 2.39 21.09 -14.44
N VAL A 42 2.93 22.30 -14.52
CA VAL A 42 3.84 22.88 -13.54
C VAL A 42 3.29 24.19 -12.99
N VAL A 43 3.65 24.50 -11.75
CA VAL A 43 3.46 25.83 -11.16
C VAL A 43 4.79 26.57 -11.22
N THR A 44 4.77 27.79 -11.74
CA THR A 44 5.91 28.70 -11.70
C THR A 44 5.70 29.84 -10.71
N TYR A 45 6.79 30.25 -10.06
CA TYR A 45 6.86 31.43 -9.19
C TYR A 45 8.23 32.08 -9.38
N GLN A 46 8.27 33.38 -9.71
CA GLN A 46 9.52 34.09 -10.01
C GLN A 46 10.40 33.36 -11.04
N ALA A 47 9.77 32.91 -12.13
CA ALA A 47 10.38 32.14 -13.22
C ALA A 47 10.99 30.77 -12.84
N LYS A 48 10.73 30.26 -11.62
CA LYS A 48 11.17 28.92 -11.18
C LYS A 48 10.00 27.96 -11.06
N VAL A 49 10.23 26.68 -11.35
CA VAL A 49 9.26 25.62 -11.12
C VAL A 49 9.23 25.27 -9.63
N VAL A 50 8.06 25.43 -9.01
CA VAL A 50 7.89 25.23 -7.55
C VAL A 50 6.90 24.12 -7.18
N ALA A 51 6.13 23.63 -8.15
CA ALA A 51 5.27 22.45 -8.01
C ALA A 51 4.97 21.85 -9.38
N GLY A 52 4.51 20.61 -9.41
CA GLY A 52 4.09 19.97 -10.66
C GLY A 52 3.24 18.72 -10.45
N ILE A 53 2.55 18.33 -11.52
CA ILE A 53 1.74 17.13 -11.58
C ILE A 53 1.93 16.43 -12.93
N ASN A 54 2.30 15.15 -12.89
CA ASN A 54 2.62 14.37 -14.08
C ASN A 54 1.41 13.50 -14.42
N LEU A 55 0.89 13.66 -15.64
CA LEU A 55 -0.34 13.02 -16.09
C LEU A 55 -0.07 12.09 -17.27
N GLU A 56 -0.90 11.07 -17.42
CA GLU A 56 -0.88 10.19 -18.58
C GLU A 56 -2.30 9.96 -19.10
N VAL A 57 -2.48 9.90 -20.42
CA VAL A 57 -3.76 9.59 -21.07
C VAL A 57 -3.62 8.32 -21.88
N TYR A 58 -4.48 7.32 -21.64
CA TYR A 58 -4.45 6.08 -22.40
C TYR A 58 -5.80 5.36 -22.45
N GLN A 59 -6.04 4.61 -23.53
CA GLN A 59 -7.22 3.76 -23.64
C GLN A 59 -7.04 2.48 -22.83
N VAL A 60 -7.95 2.19 -21.89
CA VAL A 60 -7.95 0.95 -21.08
C VAL A 60 -8.75 -0.15 -21.78
N ASN A 61 -9.95 0.18 -22.23
CA ASN A 61 -10.85 -0.69 -22.99
C ASN A 61 -11.83 0.19 -23.80
N SER A 62 -12.78 -0.37 -24.54
CA SER A 62 -13.70 0.42 -25.39
C SER A 62 -14.54 1.48 -24.66
N GLN A 63 -14.72 1.38 -23.34
CA GLN A 63 -15.54 2.31 -22.54
C GLN A 63 -14.71 3.26 -21.68
N VAL A 64 -13.44 2.91 -21.41
CA VAL A 64 -12.59 3.61 -20.45
C VAL A 64 -11.38 4.21 -21.15
N ARG A 65 -11.40 5.53 -21.32
CA ARG A 65 -10.21 6.35 -21.60
C ARG A 65 -9.75 6.96 -20.29
N MET A 66 -8.59 6.53 -19.82
CA MET A 66 -8.07 6.86 -18.49
C MET A 66 -7.17 8.08 -18.55
N GLY A 67 -7.43 9.03 -17.66
CA GLY A 67 -6.45 10.03 -17.22
C GLY A 67 -5.82 9.58 -15.91
N TYR A 68 -4.54 9.25 -15.92
CA TYR A 68 -3.80 8.80 -14.74
C TYR A 68 -3.01 9.96 -14.14
N ILE A 69 -3.13 10.12 -12.83
CA ILE A 69 -2.40 11.11 -12.02
C ILE A 69 -1.27 10.38 -11.31
N GLY A 70 -0.04 10.52 -11.81
CA GLY A 70 1.09 9.72 -11.33
C GLY A 70 1.88 10.39 -10.21
N TRP A 71 2.44 11.56 -10.48
CA TRP A 71 3.31 12.28 -9.53
C TRP A 71 2.73 13.64 -9.22
N LEU A 72 2.66 14.01 -7.94
CA LEU A 72 2.27 15.33 -7.47
C LEU A 72 3.28 15.79 -6.43
N TYR A 73 3.94 16.91 -6.68
CA TYR A 73 5.03 17.42 -5.85
C TYR A 73 4.94 18.92 -5.69
N THR A 74 5.43 19.40 -4.55
CA THR A 74 5.47 20.82 -4.20
C THR A 74 6.73 21.05 -3.39
N ASP A 75 7.51 22.03 -3.83
CA ASP A 75 8.72 22.48 -3.14
C ASP A 75 8.37 22.83 -1.69
N LYS A 76 9.26 22.46 -0.76
CA LYS A 76 9.02 22.58 0.67
C LYS A 76 8.68 24.01 1.09
N ASP A 77 9.27 25.02 0.44
CA ASP A 77 9.13 26.43 0.79
C ASP A 77 7.81 27.02 0.24
N HIS A 78 7.13 26.27 -0.63
CA HIS A 78 5.84 26.63 -1.24
C HIS A 78 4.68 25.74 -0.77
N ARG A 79 4.92 24.84 0.20
CA ARG A 79 3.85 24.05 0.85
C ARG A 79 2.95 24.96 1.69
N GLY A 80 1.71 24.51 1.92
CA GLY A 80 0.70 25.30 2.64
C GLY A 80 0.02 26.41 1.82
N LYS A 81 0.51 26.71 0.61
CA LYS A 81 -0.07 27.70 -0.33
C LYS A 81 -1.20 27.15 -1.21
N ALA A 82 -1.80 26.02 -0.82
CA ALA A 82 -2.85 25.28 -1.56
C ALA A 82 -2.50 24.86 -3.01
N LEU A 83 -1.22 24.86 -3.41
CA LEU A 83 -0.79 24.54 -4.78
C LEU A 83 -1.19 23.13 -5.23
N ALA A 84 -1.05 22.14 -4.37
CA ALA A 84 -1.43 20.75 -4.68
C ALA A 84 -2.91 20.60 -5.05
N GLY A 85 -3.80 21.30 -4.34
CA GLY A 85 -5.23 21.28 -4.62
C GLY A 85 -5.58 22.00 -5.92
N ARG A 86 -4.91 23.15 -6.19
CA ARG A 86 -5.05 23.90 -7.45
C ARG A 86 -4.58 23.07 -8.65
N LEU A 87 -3.37 22.51 -8.59
CA LEU A 87 -2.82 21.62 -9.62
C LEU A 87 -3.73 20.43 -9.89
N LEU A 88 -4.26 19.79 -8.86
CA LEU A 88 -5.18 18.67 -9.02
C LEU A 88 -6.50 19.09 -9.69
N GLY A 89 -7.02 20.28 -9.34
CA GLY A 89 -8.19 20.86 -10.00
C GLY A 89 -7.96 21.09 -11.49
N GLU A 90 -6.86 21.77 -11.85
CA GLU A 90 -6.48 22.00 -13.24
C GLU A 90 -6.23 20.71 -14.01
N ALA A 91 -5.54 19.74 -13.39
CA ALA A 91 -5.32 18.43 -14.01
C ALA A 91 -6.62 17.69 -14.33
N ILE A 92 -7.64 17.77 -13.47
CA ILE A 92 -8.95 17.16 -13.71
C ILE A 92 -9.64 17.83 -14.90
N THR A 93 -9.60 19.16 -14.99
CA THR A 93 -10.14 19.93 -16.12
C THR A 93 -9.42 19.56 -17.41
N PHE A 94 -8.09 19.62 -17.41
CA PHE A 94 -7.25 19.25 -18.54
C PHE A 94 -7.54 17.82 -19.03
N LEU A 95 -7.57 16.83 -18.13
CA LEU A 95 -7.83 15.43 -18.52
C LEU A 95 -9.25 15.24 -19.08
N LYS A 96 -10.23 16.00 -18.59
CA LYS A 96 -11.59 16.00 -19.15
C LYS A 96 -11.61 16.56 -20.56
N GLU A 97 -10.91 17.66 -20.82
CA GLU A 97 -10.77 18.27 -22.15
C GLU A 97 -10.03 17.35 -23.13
N GLN A 98 -9.06 16.57 -22.64
CA GLN A 98 -8.41 15.49 -23.39
C GLN A 98 -9.33 14.28 -23.67
N GLY A 99 -10.62 14.37 -23.32
CA GLY A 99 -11.62 13.34 -23.60
C GLY A 99 -11.55 12.11 -22.71
N CYS A 100 -10.92 12.21 -21.53
CA CYS A 100 -10.90 11.09 -20.57
C CYS A 100 -12.31 10.84 -20.02
N THR A 101 -12.68 9.56 -19.90
CA THR A 101 -13.96 9.15 -19.30
C THR A 101 -13.82 8.78 -17.82
N SER A 102 -12.58 8.53 -17.39
CA SER A 102 -12.23 8.09 -16.04
C SER A 102 -10.89 8.66 -15.62
N LEU A 103 -10.74 8.86 -14.31
CA LEU A 103 -9.49 9.27 -13.69
C LEU A 103 -9.04 8.23 -12.67
N SER A 104 -7.74 8.04 -12.54
CA SER A 104 -7.17 7.23 -11.46
C SER A 104 -5.85 7.77 -10.92
N ALA A 105 -5.52 7.36 -9.71
CA ALA A 105 -4.24 7.65 -9.04
C ALA A 105 -3.91 6.50 -8.08
N CYS A 106 -2.63 6.23 -7.84
CA CYS A 106 -2.19 5.26 -6.83
C CYS A 106 -1.59 5.99 -5.62
N VAL A 107 -2.16 5.74 -4.43
CA VAL A 107 -1.69 6.40 -3.19
C VAL A 107 -1.52 5.39 -2.07
N GLU A 108 -0.42 5.54 -1.33
CA GLU A 108 -0.11 4.75 -0.13
C GLU A 108 -1.16 4.98 0.97
N GLY A 109 -1.56 3.92 1.66
CA GLY A 109 -2.58 3.95 2.70
C GLY A 109 -2.28 4.84 3.90
N ASP A 110 -1.00 5.09 4.20
CA ASP A 110 -0.57 5.97 5.29
C ASP A 110 -0.09 7.34 4.79
N ASN A 111 -0.52 7.76 3.60
CA ASN A 111 -0.21 9.08 3.04
C ASN A 111 -1.44 10.02 3.02
N PRO A 112 -1.80 10.63 4.18
CA PRO A 112 -2.95 11.52 4.28
C PRO A 112 -2.80 12.80 3.48
N ALA A 113 -1.58 13.25 3.20
CA ALA A 113 -1.36 14.44 2.38
C ALA A 113 -1.92 14.24 0.97
N SER A 114 -1.65 13.08 0.35
CA SER A 114 -2.12 12.77 -1.01
C SER A 114 -3.58 12.32 -1.04
N PHE A 115 -3.99 11.36 -0.20
CA PHE A 115 -5.35 10.83 -0.32
C PHE A 115 -6.45 11.82 0.07
N LYS A 116 -6.14 12.83 0.92
CA LYS A 116 -7.10 13.90 1.24
C LYS A 116 -7.44 14.72 0.00
N GLN A 117 -6.44 15.05 -0.81
CA GLN A 117 -6.64 15.83 -2.04
C GLN A 117 -7.54 15.07 -3.01
N LEU A 118 -7.27 13.79 -3.21
CA LEU A 118 -8.10 12.93 -4.06
C LEU A 118 -9.53 12.78 -3.51
N ALA A 119 -9.69 12.52 -2.21
CA ALA A 119 -11.01 12.39 -1.59
C ALA A 119 -11.84 13.68 -1.71
N ASN A 120 -11.23 14.85 -1.51
CA ASN A 120 -11.88 16.15 -1.69
C ASN A 120 -12.31 16.38 -3.14
N GLN A 121 -11.60 15.78 -4.09
CA GLN A 121 -11.94 15.78 -5.51
C GLN A 121 -12.85 14.61 -5.89
N GLY A 122 -13.52 13.95 -4.94
CA GLY A 122 -14.53 12.92 -5.23
C GLY A 122 -13.97 11.58 -5.72
N PHE A 123 -12.68 11.32 -5.56
CA PHE A 123 -12.12 9.99 -5.82
C PHE A 123 -12.50 9.01 -4.72
N SER A 124 -12.58 7.73 -5.09
CA SER A 124 -12.83 6.62 -4.18
C SER A 124 -11.89 5.45 -4.47
N ILE A 125 -11.55 4.68 -3.44
CA ILE A 125 -10.74 3.47 -3.60
C ILE A 125 -11.57 2.38 -4.27
N LEU A 126 -11.02 1.77 -5.32
CA LEU A 126 -11.56 0.56 -5.94
C LEU A 126 -11.02 -0.70 -5.26
N SER A 127 -11.89 -1.65 -4.95
CA SER A 127 -11.50 -3.02 -4.64
C SER A 127 -11.09 -3.79 -5.89
N LEU A 128 -10.27 -4.84 -5.75
CA LEU A 128 -9.86 -5.72 -6.85
C LEU A 128 -11.03 -6.14 -7.76
N TRP A 129 -12.16 -6.56 -7.17
CA TRP A 129 -13.35 -6.94 -7.94
C TRP A 129 -13.95 -5.80 -8.75
N GLN A 130 -13.93 -4.57 -8.22
CA GLN A 130 -14.38 -3.40 -8.97
C GLN A 130 -13.42 -3.06 -10.10
N GLN A 131 -12.11 -3.20 -9.88
CA GLN A 131 -11.08 -2.99 -10.89
C GLN A 131 -11.26 -3.99 -12.04
N LEU A 132 -11.40 -5.30 -11.73
CA LEU A 132 -11.65 -6.34 -12.73
C LEU A 132 -12.96 -6.13 -13.48
N LYS A 133 -14.04 -5.74 -12.79
CA LYS A 133 -15.33 -5.47 -13.43
C LYS A 133 -15.28 -4.27 -14.38
N LEU A 134 -14.57 -3.21 -13.98
CA LEU A 134 -14.50 -1.96 -14.73
C LEU A 134 -13.52 -2.03 -15.90
N PHE A 135 -12.33 -2.58 -15.66
CA PHE A 135 -11.24 -2.57 -16.64
C PHE A 135 -11.16 -3.87 -17.44
N ARG A 136 -11.72 -4.98 -16.94
CA ARG A 136 -11.63 -6.32 -17.54
C ARG A 136 -10.15 -6.70 -17.75
N LEU A 137 -9.78 -7.24 -18.92
CA LEU A 137 -8.40 -7.52 -19.28
C LEU A 137 -7.50 -6.25 -19.29
N GLY A 138 -8.10 -5.06 -19.45
CA GLY A 138 -7.40 -3.79 -19.33
C GLY A 138 -6.82 -3.51 -17.93
N THR A 139 -7.16 -4.30 -16.91
CA THR A 139 -6.58 -4.20 -15.56
C THR A 139 -5.06 -4.34 -15.59
N VAL A 140 -4.52 -5.26 -16.42
CA VAL A 140 -3.07 -5.43 -16.58
C VAL A 140 -2.42 -4.16 -17.12
N LYS A 141 -3.06 -3.52 -18.10
CA LYS A 141 -2.59 -2.24 -18.66
C LYS A 141 -2.64 -1.13 -17.62
N VAL A 142 -3.67 -1.07 -16.79
CA VAL A 142 -3.76 -0.10 -15.69
C VAL A 142 -2.61 -0.29 -14.70
N TYR A 143 -2.31 -1.53 -14.30
CA TYR A 143 -1.20 -1.80 -13.38
C TYR A 143 0.17 -1.48 -13.97
N HIS A 144 0.35 -1.75 -15.27
CA HIS A 144 1.56 -1.37 -16.00
C HIS A 144 1.76 0.14 -16.05
N ARG A 145 0.74 0.88 -16.47
CA ARG A 145 0.81 2.36 -16.58
C ARG A 145 0.92 3.05 -15.23
N ALA A 146 0.32 2.48 -14.19
CA ALA A 146 0.55 2.95 -12.84
C ALA A 146 1.97 2.66 -12.33
N SER A 147 2.75 1.82 -13.03
CA SER A 147 4.03 1.24 -12.59
C SER A 147 3.92 0.52 -11.25
N ARG A 148 2.74 -0.03 -10.92
CA ARG A 148 2.36 -0.49 -9.56
C ARG A 148 1.97 -1.97 -9.48
N PHE A 149 2.62 -2.85 -10.25
CA PHE A 149 2.29 -4.30 -10.28
C PHE A 149 2.46 -5.02 -8.94
N PHE A 150 3.32 -4.52 -8.04
CA PHE A 150 3.68 -5.20 -6.80
C PHE A 150 3.51 -4.33 -5.57
N ASP A 151 2.67 -3.30 -5.66
CA ASP A 151 2.57 -2.30 -4.61
C ASP A 151 1.85 -2.83 -3.36
N MET A 152 2.61 -3.04 -2.30
CA MET A 152 2.03 -3.35 -1.00
C MET A 152 1.69 -2.06 -0.29
N GLY A 153 0.43 -1.91 0.11
CA GLY A 153 -0.04 -0.73 0.82
C GLY A 153 -0.50 0.45 -0.04
N TYR A 154 -0.51 0.32 -1.36
CA TYR A 154 -1.12 1.33 -2.24
C TYR A 154 -2.54 0.93 -2.64
N PHE A 155 -3.35 1.96 -2.88
CA PHE A 155 -4.74 1.80 -3.29
C PHE A 155 -4.98 2.56 -4.58
N LEU A 156 -5.69 1.92 -5.51
CA LEU A 156 -6.13 2.56 -6.73
C LEU A 156 -7.35 3.44 -6.43
N TRP A 157 -7.13 4.75 -6.42
CA TRP A 157 -8.16 5.76 -6.36
C TRP A 157 -8.75 5.99 -7.74
N TYR A 158 -10.07 6.17 -7.81
CA TYR A 158 -10.80 6.29 -9.05
C TYR A 158 -11.91 7.34 -8.96
N ARG A 159 -12.11 8.06 -10.06
CA ARG A 159 -13.26 8.95 -10.29
C ARG A 159 -13.78 8.77 -11.71
N SER A 160 -15.09 8.65 -11.86
CA SER A 160 -15.73 8.69 -13.19
C SER A 160 -15.96 10.15 -13.60
N LEU A 161 -15.68 10.47 -14.87
CA LEU A 161 -16.03 11.76 -15.48
C LEU A 161 -17.35 11.72 -16.25
N THR A 162 -17.94 10.53 -16.42
CA THR A 162 -19.19 10.31 -17.16
C THR A 162 -20.41 10.21 -16.25
N GLY A 163 -20.28 10.61 -14.98
CA GLY A 163 -21.38 10.61 -14.00
C GLY A 163 -21.72 9.26 -13.38
N LYS A 164 -21.10 8.16 -13.83
CA LYS A 164 -21.28 6.83 -13.20
C LYS A 164 -20.55 6.77 -11.86
N SER A 165 -21.27 7.03 -10.76
CA SER A 165 -20.70 6.91 -9.43
C SER A 165 -20.35 5.44 -9.11
N ILE A 166 -19.14 5.21 -8.64
CA ILE A 166 -18.72 3.91 -8.10
C ILE A 166 -18.75 4.00 -6.58
N LYS A 167 -19.42 3.05 -5.94
CA LYS A 167 -19.44 2.97 -4.47
C LYS A 167 -18.03 2.71 -3.94
N GLN A 168 -17.60 3.51 -2.97
CA GLN A 168 -16.30 3.35 -2.32
C GLN A 168 -16.14 1.94 -1.73
N SER A 169 -14.97 1.33 -1.95
CA SER A 169 -14.62 0.06 -1.34
C SER A 169 -14.63 0.16 0.19
N LYS A 170 -15.46 -0.69 0.83
CA LYS A 170 -15.55 -0.79 2.28
C LYS A 170 -14.37 -1.62 2.81
N GLY A 171 -13.61 -1.04 3.73
CA GLY A 171 -12.64 -1.77 4.56
C GLY A 171 -13.31 -2.60 5.66
N GLY A 172 -12.50 -3.19 6.54
CA GLY A 172 -12.96 -3.94 7.72
C GLY A 172 -13.00 -5.46 7.51
N MET A 173 -14.04 -6.11 8.06
CA MET A 173 -14.07 -7.59 8.16
C MET A 173 -14.16 -8.30 6.81
N LYS A 174 -14.85 -7.74 5.81
CA LYS A 174 -15.00 -8.40 4.50
C LYS A 174 -13.66 -8.51 3.76
N PRO A 175 -12.86 -7.44 3.62
CA PRO A 175 -11.50 -7.57 3.09
C PRO A 175 -10.61 -8.48 3.94
N LEU A 176 -10.72 -8.45 5.27
CA LEU A 176 -9.95 -9.33 6.15
C LEU A 176 -10.25 -10.80 5.86
N ALA A 177 -11.52 -11.19 5.83
CA ALA A 177 -11.91 -12.56 5.51
C ALA A 177 -11.38 -13.03 4.15
N ARG A 178 -11.39 -12.17 3.13
CA ARG A 178 -10.80 -12.48 1.81
C ARG A 178 -9.29 -12.65 1.90
N THR A 179 -8.62 -11.85 2.71
CA THR A 179 -7.18 -12.00 2.94
C THR A 179 -6.84 -13.30 3.63
N LEU A 180 -7.57 -13.68 4.67
CA LEU A 180 -7.38 -14.95 5.37
C LEU A 180 -7.59 -16.14 4.41
N LEU A 181 -8.68 -16.11 3.65
CA LEU A 181 -9.00 -17.15 2.66
C LEU A 181 -7.93 -17.25 1.57
N GLY A 182 -7.51 -16.12 0.99
CA GLY A 182 -6.51 -16.11 -0.08
C GLY A 182 -5.15 -16.64 0.37
N ASN A 183 -4.67 -16.25 1.55
CA ASN A 183 -3.40 -16.77 2.08
C ASN A 183 -3.52 -18.26 2.42
N THR A 184 -4.64 -18.70 3.00
CA THR A 184 -4.90 -20.11 3.31
C THR A 184 -4.91 -20.96 2.03
N LEU A 185 -5.54 -20.46 0.96
CA LEU A 185 -5.58 -21.14 -0.34
C LEU A 185 -4.19 -21.27 -0.96
N LEU A 186 -3.41 -20.19 -1.02
CA LEU A 186 -2.05 -20.25 -1.56
C LEU A 186 -1.15 -21.15 -0.72
N PHE A 187 -1.30 -21.12 0.60
CA PHE A 187 -0.58 -22.02 1.50
C PHE A 187 -0.92 -23.49 1.26
N PHE A 188 -2.18 -23.82 0.97
CA PHE A 188 -2.58 -25.17 0.55
C PHE A 188 -1.83 -25.62 -0.72
N PHE A 189 -1.69 -24.75 -1.72
CA PHE A 189 -0.92 -25.05 -2.93
C PHE A 189 0.56 -25.33 -2.60
N CYS A 190 1.16 -24.54 -1.70
CA CYS A 190 2.53 -24.79 -1.21
C CYS A 190 2.63 -26.17 -0.53
N LEU A 191 1.70 -26.50 0.38
CA LEU A 191 1.70 -27.78 1.10
C LEU A 191 1.57 -28.99 0.17
N LYS A 192 0.79 -28.84 -0.92
CA LYS A 192 0.62 -29.89 -1.94
C LYS A 192 1.78 -29.99 -2.92
N GLY A 193 2.73 -29.06 -2.88
CA GLY A 193 3.82 -29.02 -3.86
C GLY A 193 3.33 -28.76 -5.28
N TRP A 194 2.18 -28.11 -5.45
CA TRP A 194 1.60 -27.78 -6.77
C TRP A 194 2.24 -26.51 -7.35
N ASN A 195 3.56 -26.51 -7.42
CA ASN A 195 4.35 -25.44 -8.00
C ASN A 195 5.21 -25.98 -9.15
N LEU A 196 5.58 -25.09 -10.07
CA LEU A 196 6.26 -25.40 -11.30
C LEU A 196 7.60 -26.13 -11.06
N LEU A 197 8.42 -25.64 -10.14
CA LEU A 197 9.72 -26.27 -9.84
C LEU A 197 9.55 -27.71 -9.36
N ASN A 198 8.55 -27.95 -8.50
CA ASN A 198 8.30 -29.29 -8.00
C ASN A 198 7.69 -30.22 -9.07
N LEU A 199 6.73 -29.73 -9.85
CA LEU A 199 6.07 -30.51 -10.92
C LEU A 199 7.01 -30.86 -12.08
N THR A 200 8.07 -30.06 -12.28
CA THR A 200 9.09 -30.30 -13.31
C THR A 200 10.29 -31.09 -12.81
N GLY A 201 10.32 -31.48 -11.53
CA GLY A 201 11.45 -32.19 -10.92
C GLY A 201 12.71 -31.34 -10.74
N LEU A 202 12.60 -30.01 -10.93
CA LEU A 202 13.69 -29.05 -10.77
C LEU A 202 13.86 -28.57 -9.32
N TYR A 203 13.01 -29.04 -8.40
CA TYR A 203 13.11 -28.69 -6.99
C TYR A 203 13.89 -29.77 -6.21
N PRO A 204 15.08 -29.44 -5.67
CA PRO A 204 15.93 -30.42 -4.99
C PRO A 204 15.37 -30.86 -3.62
N LEU A 205 14.39 -30.12 -3.09
CA LEU A 205 13.77 -30.35 -1.78
C LEU A 205 12.31 -30.73 -1.99
N GLY A 206 12.00 -31.88 -2.59
CA GLY A 206 10.63 -32.35 -2.88
C GLY A 206 9.64 -32.03 -1.73
N PRO A 207 8.33 -31.84 -2.02
CA PRO A 207 7.46 -31.13 -1.11
C PRO A 207 7.47 -31.84 0.23
N ALA A 208 7.85 -31.12 1.30
CA ALA A 208 8.16 -31.69 2.61
C ALA A 208 7.02 -32.53 3.24
N PHE A 209 5.84 -32.54 2.60
CA PHE A 209 4.60 -33.16 3.03
C PHE A 209 3.90 -34.00 1.97
N SER A 210 4.58 -34.46 0.92
CA SER A 210 3.99 -35.44 -0.03
C SER A 210 3.46 -36.71 0.66
N SER A 211 3.97 -37.02 1.86
CA SER A 211 3.56 -38.17 2.67
C SER A 211 2.43 -37.88 3.68
N LEU A 212 2.02 -36.62 3.89
CA LEU A 212 0.94 -36.30 4.82
C LEU A 212 -0.44 -36.56 4.20
N THR A 213 -1.30 -37.23 4.96
CA THR A 213 -2.70 -37.41 4.59
C THR A 213 -3.44 -36.06 4.59
N THR A 214 -4.53 -35.95 3.82
CA THR A 214 -5.36 -34.73 3.81
C THR A 214 -5.85 -34.34 5.21
N LEU A 215 -6.14 -35.31 6.07
CA LEU A 215 -6.58 -35.06 7.45
C LEU A 215 -5.47 -34.40 8.31
N GLN A 216 -4.21 -34.78 8.08
CA GLN A 216 -3.05 -34.18 8.76
C GLN A 216 -2.70 -32.79 8.22
N LEU A 217 -3.09 -32.45 7.00
CA LEU A 217 -2.87 -31.13 6.42
C LEU A 217 -3.86 -30.07 6.92
N ILE A 218 -5.09 -30.47 7.29
CA ILE A 218 -6.14 -29.53 7.74
C ILE A 218 -5.68 -28.63 8.90
N PRO A 219 -5.06 -29.15 9.98
CA PRO A 219 -4.55 -28.30 11.06
C PRO A 219 -3.50 -27.28 10.58
N LEU A 220 -2.69 -27.63 9.58
CA LEU A 220 -1.65 -26.73 9.06
C LEU A 220 -2.24 -25.52 8.30
N LEU A 221 -3.42 -25.68 7.70
CA LEU A 221 -4.11 -24.61 6.96
C LEU A 221 -4.58 -23.47 7.86
N VAL A 222 -4.68 -23.69 9.17
CA VAL A 222 -5.09 -22.65 10.13
C VAL A 222 -3.98 -21.61 10.34
N PHE A 223 -2.71 -22.00 10.19
CA PHE A 223 -1.58 -21.14 10.56
C PHE A 223 -1.54 -19.79 9.81
N PRO A 224 -1.65 -19.71 8.47
CA PRO A 224 -1.66 -18.41 7.79
C PRO A 224 -2.74 -17.48 8.35
N SER A 225 -3.96 -17.99 8.54
CA SER A 225 -5.05 -17.20 9.10
C SER A 225 -4.77 -16.78 10.54
N LEU A 226 -4.21 -17.68 11.36
CA LEU A 226 -3.86 -17.41 12.74
C LEU A 226 -2.79 -16.32 12.88
N PHE A 227 -1.68 -16.41 12.13
CA PHE A 227 -0.64 -15.38 12.08
C PHE A 227 -1.22 -14.01 11.72
N LEU A 228 -2.06 -13.95 10.68
CA LEU A 228 -2.66 -12.71 10.22
C LEU A 228 -3.69 -12.12 11.19
N LEU A 229 -4.50 -12.97 11.83
CA LEU A 229 -5.46 -12.56 12.85
C LEU A 229 -4.76 -12.02 14.10
N VAL A 230 -3.74 -12.71 14.60
CA VAL A 230 -2.98 -12.28 15.78
C VAL A 230 -2.24 -10.97 15.51
N ARG A 231 -1.56 -10.87 14.35
CA ARG A 231 -0.94 -9.61 13.89
C ARG A 231 -1.96 -8.46 13.82
N THR A 232 -3.04 -8.65 13.06
CA THR A 232 -4.05 -7.61 12.82
C THR A 232 -4.79 -7.23 14.10
N GLY A 233 -5.10 -8.23 14.93
CA GLY A 233 -5.76 -8.08 16.23
C GLY A 233 -4.91 -7.26 17.19
N ALA A 234 -3.62 -7.59 17.34
CA ALA A 234 -2.70 -6.83 18.20
C ALA A 234 -2.63 -5.35 17.80
N MET A 235 -2.55 -5.06 16.49
CA MET A 235 -2.55 -3.68 15.98
C MET A 235 -3.85 -2.94 16.31
N ALA A 236 -5.00 -3.59 16.10
CA ALA A 236 -6.31 -3.00 16.37
C ALA A 236 -6.58 -2.81 17.87
N LEU A 237 -6.15 -3.76 18.70
CA LEU A 237 -6.25 -3.69 20.17
C LEU A 237 -5.40 -2.55 20.72
N LEU A 238 -4.16 -2.40 20.24
CA LEU A 238 -3.30 -1.31 20.66
C LEU A 238 -3.90 0.05 20.32
N ALA A 239 -4.39 0.22 19.09
CA ALA A 239 -5.07 1.46 18.68
C ALA A 239 -6.26 1.77 19.60
N THR A 240 -7.09 0.76 19.90
CA THR A 240 -8.24 0.90 20.79
C THR A 240 -7.82 1.25 22.23
N ALA A 241 -6.73 0.66 22.72
CA ALA A 241 -6.22 0.92 24.06
C ALA A 241 -5.67 2.35 24.20
N GLU A 242 -4.94 2.85 23.19
CA GLU A 242 -4.44 4.23 23.18
C GLU A 242 -5.58 5.26 23.03
N GLY A 243 -6.61 4.95 22.25
CA GLY A 243 -7.83 5.77 22.16
C GLY A 243 -8.55 5.94 23.51
N LYS A 244 -8.60 4.86 24.33
CA LYS A 244 -9.23 4.89 25.66
C LYS A 244 -8.39 5.62 26.72
N ARG A 245 -7.05 5.57 26.63
CA ARG A 245 -6.12 6.12 27.64
C ARG A 245 -6.05 7.65 27.68
N GLY A 246 -6.77 8.36 26.81
CA GLY A 246 -6.99 9.79 26.97
C GLY A 246 -5.77 10.66 26.66
N ASP A 247 -4.90 10.24 25.74
CA ASP A 247 -3.99 11.17 25.09
C ASP A 247 -4.82 12.31 24.49
N LYS A 248 -4.62 13.55 24.97
CA LYS A 248 -5.48 14.71 24.63
C LYS A 248 -5.56 14.93 23.10
N THR A 249 -4.50 14.57 22.38
CA THR A 249 -4.41 14.58 20.91
C THR A 249 -5.33 13.55 20.26
N VAL A 250 -5.52 12.39 20.89
CA VAL A 250 -6.42 11.32 20.43
C VAL A 250 -7.86 11.58 20.90
N ARG A 251 -8.04 12.21 22.08
CA ARG A 251 -9.34 12.58 22.67
C ARG A 251 -10.04 13.74 21.96
N ALA A 252 -9.30 14.72 21.45
CA ALA A 252 -9.86 15.84 20.68
C ALA A 252 -10.45 15.38 19.32
N ILE A 253 -9.87 14.32 18.75
CA ILE A 253 -10.29 13.74 17.45
C ILE A 253 -11.47 12.78 17.62
N THR A 254 -11.61 12.14 18.78
CA THR A 254 -12.74 11.23 19.09
C THR A 254 -14.06 11.97 19.32
N LYS A 255 -14.05 13.29 19.53
CA LYS A 255 -15.26 14.12 19.72
C LYS A 255 -15.86 14.71 18.44
N THR A 256 -15.34 14.41 17.25
CA THR A 256 -16.05 14.75 16.01
C THR A 256 -17.27 13.85 15.83
N LYS A 257 -18.44 14.37 16.24
CA LYS A 257 -19.79 13.80 16.12
C LYS A 257 -19.96 12.99 14.82
N GLY A 258 -20.34 11.71 14.95
CA GLY A 258 -21.05 10.98 13.89
C GLY A 258 -20.55 9.58 13.50
N ASN A 259 -19.54 8.98 14.15
CA ASN A 259 -19.20 7.57 13.88
C ASN A 259 -18.38 6.96 15.02
N GLU A 260 -19.02 6.78 16.16
CA GLU A 260 -18.45 6.14 17.34
C GLU A 260 -18.15 4.66 17.05
N GLY A 261 -16.90 4.24 17.29
CA GLY A 261 -16.58 2.84 17.60
C GLY A 261 -15.38 2.20 16.88
N LYS A 262 -14.86 2.75 15.77
CA LYS A 262 -13.67 2.13 15.11
C LYS A 262 -12.71 3.20 14.58
N GLU A 263 -11.67 3.50 15.37
CA GLU A 263 -10.57 4.43 15.04
C GLU A 263 -9.72 3.94 13.86
N VAL A 264 -9.74 2.62 13.62
CA VAL A 264 -8.97 1.96 12.59
C VAL A 264 -9.83 1.11 11.67
N ILE A 265 -9.32 0.84 10.48
CA ILE A 265 -9.96 0.04 9.45
C ILE A 265 -8.94 -0.87 8.77
N TYR A 266 -9.27 -2.16 8.68
CA TYR A 266 -8.48 -3.10 7.91
C TYR A 266 -8.66 -2.88 6.40
N ARG A 267 -7.56 -2.91 5.64
CA ARG A 267 -7.58 -2.95 4.17
C ARG A 267 -6.58 -3.99 3.66
N GLY A 268 -7.04 -4.83 2.73
CA GLY A 268 -6.17 -5.76 2.00
C GLY A 268 -5.42 -5.06 0.87
N TRP A 269 -4.33 -5.66 0.41
CA TRP A 269 -3.52 -5.14 -0.70
C TRP A 269 -3.81 -5.94 -1.96
N ASP A 270 -4.56 -5.34 -2.87
CA ASP A 270 -5.11 -6.03 -4.04
C ASP A 270 -4.02 -6.48 -5.03
N THR A 271 -2.99 -5.66 -5.24
CA THR A 271 -1.86 -5.93 -6.15
C THR A 271 -0.84 -6.90 -5.57
N ALA A 272 -0.72 -7.00 -4.24
CA ALA A 272 0.20 -7.93 -3.58
C ALA A 272 -0.11 -9.41 -3.89
N TRP A 273 -1.35 -9.72 -4.27
CA TRP A 273 -1.74 -11.07 -4.72
C TRP A 273 -1.00 -11.52 -5.98
N ILE A 274 -0.61 -10.59 -6.87
CA ILE A 274 0.13 -10.92 -8.09
C ILE A 274 1.47 -11.58 -7.71
N LEU A 275 2.22 -10.95 -6.80
CA LEU A 275 3.48 -11.52 -6.33
C LEU A 275 3.26 -12.84 -5.58
N ALA A 276 2.25 -12.90 -4.71
CA ALA A 276 2.00 -14.09 -3.92
C ALA A 276 1.63 -15.30 -4.77
N ILE A 277 0.76 -15.11 -5.78
CA ILE A 277 0.41 -16.15 -6.75
C ILE A 277 1.65 -16.54 -7.55
N LEU A 278 2.42 -15.58 -8.05
CA LEU A 278 3.64 -15.86 -8.80
C LEU A 278 4.62 -16.73 -8.00
N LEU A 279 4.95 -16.34 -6.77
CA LEU A 279 5.88 -17.08 -5.91
C LEU A 279 5.34 -18.44 -5.48
N THR A 280 4.04 -18.55 -5.21
CA THR A 280 3.39 -19.83 -4.86
C THR A 280 3.44 -20.79 -6.04
N VAL A 281 3.03 -20.35 -7.23
CA VAL A 281 2.90 -21.21 -8.43
C VAL A 281 4.27 -21.54 -9.03
N THR A 282 5.25 -20.64 -8.97
CA THR A 282 6.57 -20.89 -9.56
C THR A 282 7.46 -21.72 -8.63
N ILE A 283 7.71 -21.23 -7.41
CA ILE A 283 8.73 -21.78 -6.51
C ILE A 283 8.14 -22.41 -5.23
N GLY A 284 6.82 -22.43 -5.07
CA GLY A 284 6.17 -23.00 -3.87
C GLY A 284 6.33 -22.15 -2.61
N PHE A 285 6.70 -20.87 -2.74
CA PHE A 285 6.97 -20.02 -1.57
C PHE A 285 5.68 -19.39 -1.01
N PRO A 286 5.38 -19.58 0.28
CA PRO A 286 4.15 -19.09 0.90
C PRO A 286 4.25 -17.60 1.25
N PHE A 287 4.30 -16.73 0.24
CA PHE A 287 4.44 -15.29 0.43
C PHE A 287 3.21 -14.70 1.16
N PRO A 288 3.39 -14.04 2.33
CA PRO A 288 2.26 -13.51 3.08
C PRO A 288 1.75 -12.21 2.44
N VAL A 289 0.43 -12.14 2.24
CA VAL A 289 -0.29 -10.92 1.81
C VAL A 289 -1.14 -10.44 2.98
N PRO A 290 -0.58 -9.74 3.98
CA PRO A 290 -1.27 -9.52 5.25
C PRO A 290 -2.28 -8.36 5.21
N GLY A 291 -2.20 -7.48 4.21
CA GLY A 291 -2.86 -6.17 4.30
C GLY A 291 -2.35 -5.36 5.49
N ASN A 292 -3.09 -4.32 5.86
CA ASN A 292 -2.78 -3.58 7.08
C ASN A 292 -4.01 -2.98 7.76
N VAL A 293 -3.82 -2.60 9.02
CA VAL A 293 -4.73 -1.77 9.81
C VAL A 293 -4.34 -0.30 9.60
N TYR A 294 -5.27 0.50 9.11
CA TYR A 294 -5.11 1.92 8.79
C TYR A 294 -5.98 2.78 9.68
N ILE A 295 -5.62 4.05 9.88
CA ILE A 295 -6.50 5.02 10.53
C ILE A 295 -7.72 5.27 9.64
N LYS A 296 -8.91 5.24 10.25
CA LYS A 296 -10.18 5.42 9.51
C LYS A 296 -10.39 6.89 9.15
N GLY A 297 -10.88 7.11 7.93
CA GLY A 297 -11.28 8.43 7.46
C GLY A 297 -10.11 9.24 6.90
N THR A 298 -10.42 10.47 6.49
CA THR A 298 -9.45 11.34 5.82
C THR A 298 -8.93 12.47 6.70
N LYS A 299 -9.55 12.74 7.85
CA LYS A 299 -9.27 13.90 8.71
C LYS A 299 -8.20 13.62 9.76
N TRP A 300 -6.98 13.30 9.34
CA TRP A 300 -5.83 13.14 10.24
C TRP A 300 -4.54 13.49 9.51
N ASN A 301 -3.46 13.81 10.21
CA ASN A 301 -2.15 14.08 9.61
C ASN A 301 -1.09 13.11 10.13
N LEU A 302 -0.06 12.89 9.31
CA LEU A 302 0.94 11.88 9.59
C LEU A 302 1.80 12.22 10.80
N GLN A 303 2.18 13.50 10.96
CA GLN A 303 3.02 13.96 12.07
C GLN A 303 2.38 13.69 13.44
N GLU A 304 1.07 13.91 13.59
CA GLU A 304 0.36 13.62 14.85
C GLU A 304 0.18 12.12 15.12
N LYS A 305 0.27 11.27 14.09
CA LYS A 305 -0.11 9.85 14.17
C LYS A 305 1.04 8.88 13.96
N GLU A 306 2.25 9.37 13.70
CA GLU A 306 3.42 8.53 13.44
C GLU A 306 3.75 7.61 14.62
N HIS A 307 3.68 8.11 15.86
CA HIS A 307 3.92 7.32 17.05
C HIS A 307 2.89 6.20 17.24
N LEU A 308 1.61 6.50 17.05
CA LEU A 308 0.54 5.51 17.13
C LEU A 308 0.75 4.42 16.05
N LEU A 309 1.00 4.81 14.80
CA LEU A 309 1.23 3.88 13.70
C LEU A 309 2.45 2.97 13.96
N ALA A 310 3.55 3.55 14.47
CA ALA A 310 4.75 2.79 14.80
C ALA A 310 4.53 1.81 15.95
N ARG A 311 3.84 2.23 17.01
CA ARG A 311 3.48 1.35 18.13
C ARG A 311 2.56 0.22 17.68
N MET A 312 1.56 0.51 16.84
CA MET A 312 0.70 -0.52 16.25
C MET A 312 1.54 -1.55 15.51
N SER A 313 2.48 -1.10 14.67
CA SER A 313 3.39 -1.95 13.93
C SER A 313 4.26 -2.83 14.82
N ILE A 314 4.84 -2.29 15.89
CA ILE A 314 5.62 -3.06 16.87
C ILE A 314 4.74 -4.12 17.55
N ALA A 315 3.52 -3.76 17.98
CA ALA A 315 2.61 -4.72 18.62
C ALA A 315 2.24 -5.87 17.67
N GLY A 316 1.97 -5.56 16.39
CA GLY A 316 1.73 -6.57 15.36
C GLY A 316 2.92 -7.52 15.19
N GLN A 317 4.14 -6.99 15.14
CA GLN A 317 5.34 -7.79 14.95
C GLN A 317 5.68 -8.64 16.18
N VAL A 318 5.56 -8.10 17.40
CA VAL A 318 5.72 -8.87 18.65
C VAL A 318 4.73 -10.03 18.69
N ALA A 319 3.47 -9.79 18.30
CA ALA A 319 2.46 -10.84 18.29
C ALA A 319 2.78 -11.96 17.29
N VAL A 320 3.34 -11.64 16.12
CA VAL A 320 3.85 -12.64 15.16
C VAL A 320 5.05 -13.39 15.72
N ALA A 321 5.99 -12.71 16.39
CA ALA A 321 7.16 -13.37 16.98
C ALA A 321 6.74 -14.38 18.06
N LEU A 322 5.81 -14.00 18.93
CA LEU A 322 5.27 -14.89 19.97
C LEU A 322 4.58 -16.10 19.37
N ILE A 323 3.83 -15.94 18.28
CA ILE A 323 3.12 -17.07 17.69
C ILE A 323 4.03 -18.02 16.89
N CYS A 324 5.17 -17.52 16.39
CA CYS A 324 6.21 -18.38 15.82
C CYS A 324 6.75 -19.41 16.84
N LEU A 325 6.81 -19.09 18.13
CA LEU A 325 7.25 -20.03 19.19
C LEU A 325 6.35 -21.26 19.31
N PHE A 326 5.10 -21.16 18.84
CA PHE A 326 4.12 -22.25 18.85
C PHE A 326 4.02 -22.98 17.50
N ALA A 327 4.74 -22.50 16.47
CA ALA A 327 4.74 -23.10 15.14
C ALA A 327 5.83 -24.18 15.05
N SER A 328 5.57 -25.37 15.60
CA SER A 328 6.53 -26.49 15.69
C SER A 328 6.90 -27.18 14.36
N LYS A 329 6.43 -26.68 13.23
CA LYS A 329 6.68 -27.25 11.88
C LYS A 329 7.30 -26.20 10.98
N TRP A 330 8.29 -26.63 10.19
CA TRP A 330 9.09 -25.78 9.30
C TRP A 330 8.26 -24.89 8.36
N ILE A 331 7.23 -25.40 7.67
CA ILE A 331 6.49 -24.58 6.71
C ILE A 331 5.57 -23.53 7.36
N PRO A 332 4.76 -23.86 8.40
CA PRO A 332 4.08 -22.82 9.19
C PRO A 332 5.04 -21.76 9.75
N LEU A 333 6.20 -22.19 10.26
CA LEU A 333 7.24 -21.30 10.74
C LEU A 333 7.79 -20.42 9.61
N LEU A 334 8.01 -20.96 8.41
CA LEU A 334 8.44 -20.19 7.23
C LEU A 334 7.47 -19.07 6.87
N PHE A 335 6.15 -19.29 6.95
CA PHE A 335 5.16 -18.23 6.75
C PHE A 335 5.32 -17.12 7.81
N GLY A 336 5.45 -17.50 9.08
CA GLY A 336 5.66 -16.57 10.19
C GLY A 336 6.95 -15.77 10.07
N LEU A 337 8.07 -16.43 9.80
CA LEU A 337 9.39 -15.82 9.59
C LEU A 337 9.40 -14.89 8.38
N SER A 338 8.74 -15.28 7.28
CA SER A 338 8.60 -14.42 6.10
C SER A 338 7.81 -13.15 6.44
N LEU A 339 6.73 -13.28 7.21
CA LEU A 339 5.95 -12.15 7.67
C LEU A 339 6.75 -11.24 8.61
N LEU A 340 7.53 -11.80 9.54
CA LEU A 340 8.44 -11.03 10.41
C LEU A 340 9.49 -10.28 9.60
N ALA A 341 10.09 -10.94 8.61
CA ALA A 341 11.09 -10.33 7.73
C ALA A 341 10.49 -9.13 6.99
N LEU A 342 9.33 -9.32 6.37
CA LEU A 342 8.61 -8.26 5.64
C LEU A 342 8.21 -7.10 6.54
N ASP A 343 7.68 -7.37 7.74
CA ASP A 343 7.32 -6.35 8.72
C ASP A 343 8.54 -5.69 9.42
N GLY A 344 9.70 -6.33 9.39
CA GLY A 344 10.91 -5.87 10.08
C GLY A 344 11.85 -5.05 9.20
N PHE A 345 12.16 -5.58 8.01
CA PHE A 345 13.28 -5.11 7.20
C PHE A 345 12.86 -4.25 6.00
N PHE A 346 11.64 -4.42 5.50
CA PHE A 346 11.25 -3.84 4.21
C PHE A 346 10.37 -2.59 4.40
N PHE A 347 11.00 -1.42 4.33
CA PHE A 347 10.34 -0.12 4.56
C PHE A 347 10.18 0.75 3.31
N SER A 348 10.85 0.42 2.20
CA SER A 348 10.79 1.21 0.95
C SER A 348 9.92 0.53 -0.09
N TYR A 349 9.54 1.29 -1.12
CA TYR A 349 8.87 0.74 -2.30
C TYR A 349 9.59 -0.52 -2.84
N PRO A 350 8.86 -1.58 -3.24
CA PRO A 350 7.40 -1.72 -3.26
C PRO A 350 6.77 -2.22 -1.95
N PHE A 351 7.55 -2.38 -0.88
CA PHE A 351 7.17 -3.01 0.39
C PHE A 351 6.77 -2.02 1.49
N CYS A 352 6.67 -0.71 1.22
CA CYS A 352 6.41 0.29 2.26
C CYS A 352 5.05 0.14 2.96
N GLY A 353 4.12 -0.67 2.44
CA GLY A 353 2.89 -1.03 3.15
C GLY A 353 3.10 -1.88 4.42
N PHE A 354 4.22 -2.59 4.53
CA PHE A 354 4.57 -3.38 5.71
C PHE A 354 4.97 -2.51 6.92
N ASN A 355 5.03 -3.13 8.09
CA ASN A 355 5.17 -2.42 9.37
C ASN A 355 6.49 -1.65 9.54
N ALA A 356 7.56 -2.06 8.86
CA ALA A 356 8.88 -1.43 8.97
C ALA A 356 8.86 0.07 8.60
N SER A 357 8.05 0.45 7.61
CA SER A 357 7.94 1.86 7.17
C SER A 357 7.42 2.77 8.27
N ARG A 358 6.48 2.29 9.09
CA ARG A 358 5.89 3.04 10.20
C ARG A 358 6.89 3.22 11.34
N VAL A 359 7.68 2.20 11.66
CA VAL A 359 8.72 2.30 12.69
C VAL A 359 9.86 3.20 12.25
N LYS A 360 10.26 3.12 10.97
CA LYS A 360 11.32 3.97 10.41
C LYS A 360 11.03 5.47 10.53
N ARG A 361 9.75 5.88 10.50
CA ARG A 361 9.34 7.28 10.68
C ARG A 361 9.75 7.87 12.04
N LEU A 362 9.95 7.03 13.07
CA LEU A 362 10.46 7.46 14.38
C LEU A 362 11.96 7.80 14.40
N GLY A 363 12.65 7.67 13.26
CA GLY A 363 14.06 8.00 13.11
C GLY A 363 14.98 6.79 13.03
N THR A 364 16.16 7.01 12.44
CA THR A 364 17.12 5.96 12.09
C THR A 364 17.62 5.16 13.29
N LYS A 365 17.84 5.81 14.45
CA LYS A 365 18.31 5.13 15.67
C LYS A 365 17.28 4.14 16.21
N THR A 366 16.03 4.58 16.35
CA THR A 366 14.90 3.76 16.79
C THR A 366 14.70 2.57 15.86
N TYR A 367 14.77 2.82 14.55
CA TYR A 367 14.65 1.77 13.56
C TYR A 367 15.81 0.77 13.62
N GLY A 368 17.06 1.23 13.79
CA GLY A 368 18.22 0.36 13.93
C GLY A 368 18.11 -0.60 15.13
N LEU A 369 17.64 -0.11 16.28
CA LEU A 369 17.37 -0.95 17.45
C LEU A 369 16.27 -1.99 17.18
N TYR A 370 15.15 -1.56 16.58
CA TYR A 370 14.06 -2.44 16.18
C TYR A 370 14.54 -3.56 15.22
N LEU A 371 15.43 -3.22 14.30
CA LEU A 371 16.01 -4.15 13.32
C LEU A 371 16.91 -5.19 14.00
N ALA A 372 17.77 -4.75 14.93
CA ALA A 372 18.62 -5.63 15.72
C ALA A 372 17.81 -6.61 16.57
N ILE A 373 16.75 -6.12 17.23
CA ILE A 373 15.83 -6.97 18.01
C ILE A 373 15.10 -7.96 17.10
N THR A 374 14.58 -7.51 15.96
CA THR A 374 13.89 -8.39 15.00
C THR A 374 14.84 -9.50 14.52
N LEU A 375 16.08 -9.16 14.18
CA LEU A 375 17.08 -10.12 13.73
C LEU A 375 17.42 -11.14 14.83
N ALA A 376 17.66 -10.68 16.06
CA ALA A 376 17.94 -11.55 17.19
C ALA A 376 16.78 -12.54 17.46
N VAL A 377 15.54 -12.06 17.40
CA VAL A 377 14.33 -12.90 17.54
C VAL A 377 14.24 -13.92 16.41
N MET A 378 14.48 -13.52 15.16
CA MET A 378 14.45 -14.46 14.03
C MET A 378 15.55 -15.52 14.13
N LEU A 379 16.76 -15.15 14.56
CA LEU A 379 17.84 -16.11 14.78
C LEU A 379 17.49 -17.10 15.90
N LEU A 380 16.90 -16.62 16.99
CA LEU A 380 16.42 -17.48 18.07
C LEU A 380 15.36 -18.48 17.57
N LEU A 381 14.38 -18.00 16.79
CA LEU A 381 13.31 -18.82 16.21
C LEU A 381 13.79 -19.84 15.17
N LEU A 382 14.99 -19.69 14.62
CA LEU A 382 15.58 -20.66 13.70
C LEU A 382 16.35 -21.78 14.43
N VAL A 383 16.73 -21.55 15.68
CA VAL A 383 17.46 -22.50 16.53
C VAL A 383 16.53 -23.25 17.49
N TYR A 384 15.45 -22.58 17.91
CA TYR A 384 14.34 -23.17 18.67
C TYR A 384 13.50 -24.09 17.78
#